data_AF-A0A167IMG1-F1
#
_entry.id   AF-A0A167IMG1-F1
#
_cell.length_a   1.000
_cell.length_b   1.000
_cell.length_c   1.000
_cell.angle_alpha   90.00
_cell.angle_beta   90.00
_cell.angle_gamma   90.00
#
_symmetry.space_group_name_H-M   'P 1'
#
loop_
_entity.id
_entity.type
_entity.pdbx_description
1 polymer ?
#
loop_
_entity_poly.entity_id
_entity_poly.type
_entity_poly.pdbx_seq_one_letter_code
_entity_poly.pdbx_strand_id
1 'polypeptide(L)'
;MAGLLRKTLKSFFRRGAKPTESQFAKLIDACVLHEEDGICKRDSGIEITENLIVKGSLIVDGTFWLAAPPKSANKPSEDPNLDQAPMGAIYLWFGEELPGGFGVCDGKEGRPLITAPNHESGRLNYIIRLAE
;
A
#
# COMPACT_ATOMS: atom_id res chain seq x y z
N MET A 1 6.11 10.02 -27.66
CA MET A 1 5.97 11.48 -27.46
C MET A 1 7.19 12.14 -26.80
N ALA A 2 7.86 11.52 -25.82
CA ALA A 2 9.04 12.11 -25.14
C ALA A 2 10.21 12.54 -26.05
N GLY A 3 10.42 11.87 -27.20
CA GLY A 3 11.47 12.23 -28.16
C GLY A 3 11.25 13.56 -28.89
N LEU A 4 9.98 13.98 -29.07
CA LEU A 4 9.64 15.26 -29.70
C LEU A 4 9.89 16.40 -28.71
N LEU A 5 9.43 16.24 -27.46
CA LEU A 5 9.61 17.21 -26.37
C LEU A 5 11.09 17.50 -26.10
N ARG A 6 11.93 16.46 -26.00
CA ARG A 6 13.38 16.59 -25.80
C ARG A 6 14.07 17.35 -26.94
N LYS A 7 13.63 17.14 -28.19
CA LYS A 7 14.16 17.86 -29.36
C LYS A 7 13.73 19.34 -29.34
N THR A 8 12.48 19.61 -29.01
CA THR A 8 11.95 20.98 -28.91
C THR A 8 12.62 21.76 -27.78
N LEU A 9 12.82 21.16 -26.61
CA LEU A 9 13.53 21.78 -25.48
C LEU A 9 14.99 22.09 -25.82
N LYS A 10 15.71 21.14 -26.41
CA LYS A 10 17.09 21.37 -26.89
C LYS A 10 17.19 22.46 -27.96
N SER A 11 16.12 22.69 -28.73
CA SER A 11 16.09 23.74 -29.75
C SER A 11 16.02 25.15 -29.15
N PHE A 12 15.46 25.30 -27.94
CA PHE A 12 15.42 26.57 -27.21
C PHE A 12 16.76 26.91 -26.56
N PHE A 13 17.54 25.90 -26.17
CA PHE A 13 18.88 26.07 -25.59
C PHE A 13 19.99 26.15 -26.65
N ARG A 14 19.76 26.89 -27.74
CA ARG A 14 20.86 27.25 -28.66
C ARG A 14 21.85 28.15 -27.92
N ARG A 15 23.15 27.90 -28.13
CA ARG A 15 24.26 28.56 -27.43
C ARG A 15 24.13 30.09 -27.53
N GLY A 16 23.90 30.75 -26.39
CA GLY A 16 23.79 32.21 -26.28
C GLY A 16 22.39 32.81 -26.33
N ALA A 17 21.34 32.01 -26.59
CA ALA A 17 19.96 32.51 -26.55
C ALA A 17 19.45 32.53 -25.10
N LYS A 18 18.98 33.70 -24.63
CA LYS A 18 18.21 33.80 -23.38
C LYS A 18 16.76 33.40 -23.67
N PRO A 19 16.21 32.37 -23.01
CA PRO A 19 14.79 32.04 -23.11
C PRO A 19 13.95 33.24 -22.68
N THR A 20 12.82 33.45 -23.36
CA THR A 20 11.82 34.41 -22.87
C THR A 20 11.08 33.84 -21.66
N GLU A 21 10.47 34.71 -20.85
CA GLU A 21 9.71 34.30 -19.66
C GLU A 21 8.61 33.28 -19.99
N SER A 22 7.90 33.46 -21.11
CA SER A 22 6.91 32.50 -21.61
C SER A 22 7.49 31.15 -22.01
N GLN A 23 8.71 31.12 -22.56
CA GLN A 23 9.39 29.88 -22.91
C GLN A 23 9.92 29.15 -21.68
N PHE A 24 10.29 29.90 -20.65
CA PHE A 24 10.73 29.35 -19.37
C PHE A 24 9.55 28.79 -18.55
N ALA A 25 8.40 29.46 -18.55
CA ALA A 25 7.17 28.92 -17.96
C ALA A 25 6.77 27.58 -18.61
N LYS A 26 6.80 27.50 -19.95
CA LYS A 26 6.55 26.23 -20.68
C LYS A 26 7.54 25.12 -20.35
N LEU A 27 8.79 25.46 -19.99
CA LEU A 27 9.78 24.49 -19.53
C LEU A 27 9.44 24.00 -18.11
N ILE A 28 9.07 24.92 -17.21
CA ILE A 28 8.64 24.61 -15.84
C ILE A 28 7.41 23.70 -15.90
N ASP A 29 6.37 24.07 -16.64
CA ASP A 29 5.15 23.26 -16.79
C ASP A 29 5.47 21.86 -17.34
N ALA A 30 6.32 21.77 -18.37
CA ALA A 30 6.71 20.50 -18.97
C ALA A 30 7.68 19.65 -18.13
N CYS A 31 8.27 20.19 -17.06
CA CYS A 31 9.21 19.49 -16.19
C CYS A 31 8.73 19.34 -14.74
N VAL A 32 7.70 20.08 -14.31
CA VAL A 32 7.37 20.29 -12.89
C VAL A 32 5.86 20.13 -12.59
N LEU A 33 5.00 19.78 -13.54
CA LEU A 33 3.61 19.39 -13.25
C LEU A 33 3.49 17.95 -12.73
N HIS A 34 4.18 17.68 -11.62
CA HIS A 34 4.12 16.42 -10.88
C HIS A 34 2.78 16.21 -10.17
N GLU A 35 2.09 17.29 -9.78
CA GLU A 35 0.80 17.23 -9.09
C GLU A 35 -0.38 16.92 -10.03
N GLU A 36 -0.35 17.37 -11.29
CA GLU A 36 -1.39 17.05 -12.27
C GLU A 36 -1.22 15.66 -12.89
N ASP A 37 0.02 15.16 -12.99
CA ASP A 37 0.32 13.82 -13.50
C ASP A 37 0.15 12.71 -12.43
N GLY A 38 -0.31 13.07 -11.22
CA GLY A 38 -0.56 12.14 -10.13
C GLY A 38 0.69 11.48 -9.54
N ILE A 39 1.87 12.12 -9.65
CA ILE A 39 3.14 11.62 -9.11
C ILE A 39 3.69 12.63 -8.10
N CYS A 40 3.35 12.44 -6.83
CA CYS A 40 3.75 13.32 -5.73
C CYS A 40 5.00 12.78 -5.02
N LYS A 41 6.04 13.59 -4.90
CA LYS A 41 7.21 13.26 -4.05
C LYS A 41 6.94 13.78 -2.64
N ARG A 42 6.83 12.88 -1.66
CA ARG A 42 6.75 13.20 -0.23
C ARG A 42 8.07 12.88 0.47
N ASP A 43 8.21 13.34 1.71
CA ASP A 43 9.39 13.08 2.55
C ASP A 43 9.64 11.57 2.76
N SER A 44 8.60 10.75 2.67
CA SER A 44 8.64 9.29 2.84
C SER A 44 8.79 8.50 1.53
N GLY A 45 8.79 9.14 0.35
CA GLY A 45 8.89 8.44 -0.93
C GLY A 45 8.09 9.06 -2.08
N ILE A 46 7.94 8.31 -3.17
CA ILE A 46 7.12 8.70 -4.33
C ILE A 46 5.74 8.06 -4.18
N GLU A 47 4.70 8.89 -4.15
CA GLU A 47 3.30 8.49 -4.18
C GLU A 47 2.77 8.65 -5.60
N ILE A 48 2.07 7.62 -6.10
CA ILE A 48 1.36 7.68 -7.38
C ILE A 48 -0.12 7.62 -7.05
N THR A 49 -0.84 8.72 -7.29
CA THR A 49 -2.26 8.88 -6.92
C THR A 49 -3.22 8.33 -7.97
N GLU A 50 -2.73 8.07 -9.18
CA GLU A 50 -3.49 7.48 -10.28
C GLU A 50 -3.03 6.04 -10.61
N ASN A 51 -3.73 5.40 -11.55
CA ASN A 51 -3.39 4.04 -11.99
C ASN A 51 -2.04 4.01 -12.73
N LEU A 52 -1.04 3.34 -12.16
CA LEU A 52 0.24 3.07 -12.81
C LEU A 52 0.12 1.92 -13.83
N ILE A 53 0.36 2.20 -15.11
CA ILE A 53 0.48 1.18 -16.16
C ILE A 53 1.96 1.04 -16.57
N VAL A 54 2.57 -0.11 -16.27
CA VAL A 54 3.95 -0.42 -16.70
C VAL A 54 3.92 -1.27 -17.96
N LYS A 55 4.50 -0.76 -19.06
CA LYS A 55 4.74 -1.54 -20.28
C LYS A 55 6.20 -2.00 -20.31
N GLY A 56 6.44 -3.25 -19.94
CA GLY A 56 7.78 -3.85 -19.84
C GLY A 56 8.00 -4.53 -18.49
N SER A 57 9.25 -4.57 -18.04
CA SER A 57 9.63 -5.17 -16.75
C SER A 57 9.74 -4.10 -15.66
N LEU A 58 9.13 -4.36 -14.51
CA LEU A 58 9.35 -3.62 -13.27
C LEU A 58 10.31 -4.43 -12.39
N ILE A 59 11.43 -3.84 -11.99
CA ILE A 59 12.37 -4.42 -11.03
C ILE A 59 12.26 -3.61 -9.74
N VAL A 60 11.93 -4.30 -8.64
CA VAL A 60 11.87 -3.70 -7.30
C VAL A 60 12.99 -4.32 -6.48
N ASP A 61 13.92 -3.49 -6.01
CA ASP A 61 15.00 -3.91 -5.12
C ASP A 61 14.61 -3.52 -3.67
N GLY A 62 14.44 -4.53 -2.81
CA GLY A 62 13.95 -4.37 -1.44
C GLY A 62 12.54 -4.94 -1.20
N THR A 63 11.89 -4.49 -0.13
CA THR A 63 10.59 -5.02 0.34
C THR A 63 9.43 -4.16 -0.17
N PHE A 64 8.46 -4.79 -0.82
CA PHE A 64 7.23 -4.15 -1.31
C PHE A 64 6.05 -4.45 -0.37
N TRP A 65 5.35 -3.41 0.07
CA TRP A 65 4.19 -3.52 0.95
C TRP A 65 2.93 -3.03 0.22
N LEU A 66 1.91 -3.88 0.11
CA LEU A 66 0.58 -3.48 -0.36
C LEU A 66 -0.14 -2.77 0.78
N ALA A 67 -0.22 -1.45 0.75
CA ALA A 67 -1.03 -0.71 1.72
C ALA A 67 -2.52 -0.99 1.45
N ALA A 68 -3.24 -1.47 2.45
CA ALA A 68 -4.71 -1.38 2.43
C ALA A 68 -5.10 0.10 2.40
N PRO A 69 -6.20 0.48 1.73
CA PRO A 69 -6.63 1.88 1.68
C PRO A 69 -6.74 2.45 3.10
N PRO A 70 -6.31 3.71 3.33
CA PRO A 70 -6.32 4.32 4.65
C PRO A 70 -7.77 4.37 5.15
N LYS A 71 -8.12 3.46 6.06
CA LYS A 71 -9.38 3.55 6.79
C LYS A 71 -9.25 4.73 7.73
N SER A 72 -9.98 5.80 7.45
CA SER A 72 -10.29 6.82 8.45
C SER A 72 -10.79 6.07 9.69
N ALA A 73 -10.08 6.21 10.81
CA ALA A 73 -10.46 5.61 12.07
C ALA A 73 -11.78 6.23 12.52
N ASN A 74 -12.89 5.67 12.05
CA ASN A 74 -14.15 5.83 12.74
C ASN A 74 -13.95 5.23 14.14
N LYS A 75 -14.44 5.99 15.14
CA LYS A 75 -14.41 5.69 16.57
C LYS A 75 -14.48 4.18 16.87
N PRO A 76 -13.84 3.70 17.95
CA PRO A 76 -13.89 2.28 18.33
C PRO A 76 -15.32 1.92 18.70
N SER A 77 -16.11 1.52 17.71
CA SER A 77 -17.35 0.80 17.90
C SER A 77 -16.95 -0.62 18.26
N GLU A 78 -17.34 -1.01 19.48
CA GLU A 78 -17.80 -2.33 19.90
C GLU A 78 -17.20 -3.54 19.16
N ASP A 79 -16.58 -4.41 19.95
CA ASP A 79 -16.08 -5.76 19.65
C ASP A 79 -16.13 -6.19 18.18
N PRO A 80 -14.97 -6.55 17.55
CA PRO A 80 -14.95 -6.97 16.15
C PRO A 80 -15.98 -8.07 15.96
N ASN A 81 -16.98 -7.79 15.10
CA ASN A 81 -18.10 -8.68 14.84
C ASN A 81 -17.60 -9.98 14.20
N LEU A 82 -17.18 -10.92 15.05
CA LEU A 82 -16.55 -12.19 14.70
C LEU A 82 -17.49 -13.09 13.89
N ASP A 83 -18.80 -12.83 13.95
CA ASP A 83 -19.83 -13.56 13.20
C ASP A 83 -19.78 -13.27 11.68
N GLN A 84 -19.13 -12.18 11.26
CA GLN A 84 -18.94 -11.83 9.85
C GLN A 84 -17.57 -12.25 9.29
N ALA A 85 -16.75 -12.94 10.10
CA ALA A 85 -15.44 -13.40 9.66
C ALA A 85 -15.58 -14.45 8.53
N PRO A 86 -14.84 -14.32 7.41
CA PRO A 86 -14.85 -15.34 6.37
C PRO A 86 -14.28 -16.65 6.91
N MET A 87 -14.81 -17.78 6.42
CA MET A 87 -14.31 -19.12 6.78
C MET A 87 -12.80 -19.22 6.48
N GLY A 88 -12.05 -19.81 7.41
CA GLY A 88 -10.60 -19.93 7.30
C GLY A 88 -9.82 -18.66 7.67
N ALA A 89 -10.48 -17.55 8.01
CA ALA A 89 -9.79 -16.37 8.50
C ALA A 89 -9.12 -16.62 9.84
N ILE A 90 -7.87 -16.18 9.95
CA ILE A 90 -7.02 -16.36 11.14
C ILE A 90 -6.93 -15.03 11.90
N TYR A 91 -7.20 -15.08 13.19
CA TYR A 91 -7.16 -13.94 14.09
C TYR A 91 -6.23 -14.19 15.25
N LEU A 92 -5.64 -13.11 15.76
CA LEU A 92 -4.93 -13.11 17.03
C LEU A 92 -5.96 -12.86 18.13
N TRP A 93 -6.14 -13.83 19.01
CA TRP A 93 -7.12 -13.80 20.09
C TRP A 93 -6.44 -13.71 21.44
N PHE A 94 -6.99 -12.88 22.32
CA PHE A 94 -6.59 -12.78 23.71
C PHE A 94 -7.80 -13.06 24.59
N GLY A 95 -7.78 -14.21 25.29
CA GLY A 95 -8.88 -14.64 26.12
C GLY A 95 -8.75 -16.10 26.54
N GLU A 96 -9.47 -16.50 27.59
CA GLU A 96 -9.48 -17.89 28.05
C GLU A 96 -10.46 -18.77 27.27
N GLU A 97 -11.61 -18.22 26.88
CA GLU A 97 -12.65 -18.91 26.13
C GLU A 97 -12.56 -18.54 24.65
N LEU A 98 -12.80 -19.55 23.79
CA LEU A 98 -12.83 -19.37 22.34
C LEU A 98 -14.23 -18.91 21.92
N PRO A 99 -14.33 -17.94 21.00
CA PRO A 99 -15.62 -17.59 20.40
C PRO A 99 -16.23 -18.78 19.65
N GLY A 100 -17.56 -18.88 19.67
CA GLY A 100 -18.28 -19.94 18.96
C GLY A 100 -17.96 -19.96 17.45
N GLY A 101 -17.70 -21.15 16.90
CA GLY A 101 -17.32 -21.33 15.49
C GLY A 101 -15.85 -21.06 15.19
N PHE A 102 -14.99 -20.95 16.21
CA PHE A 102 -13.54 -20.82 16.04
C PHE A 102 -12.79 -21.99 16.66
N GLY A 103 -11.68 -22.38 16.04
CA GLY A 103 -10.72 -23.36 16.55
C GLY A 103 -9.33 -22.75 16.72
N VAL A 104 -8.48 -23.38 17.53
CA VAL A 104 -7.08 -22.96 17.69
C VAL A 104 -6.25 -23.41 16.48
N CYS A 105 -5.31 -22.58 16.05
CA CYS A 105 -4.31 -22.94 15.03
C CYS A 105 -3.25 -23.91 15.59
N ASP A 106 -3.65 -25.14 15.87
CA ASP A 106 -2.87 -26.18 16.54
C ASP A 106 -2.30 -27.27 15.62
N GLY A 107 -2.48 -27.15 14.30
CA GLY A 107 -2.04 -28.17 13.34
C GLY A 107 -2.93 -29.42 13.27
N LYS A 108 -4.06 -29.48 13.98
CA LYS A 108 -4.96 -30.64 14.01
C LYS A 108 -6.20 -30.39 13.17
N GLU A 109 -6.85 -31.46 12.72
CA GLU A 109 -8.14 -31.39 11.99
C GLU A 109 -8.06 -30.49 10.73
N GLY A 110 -6.90 -30.46 10.06
CA GLY A 110 -6.67 -29.62 8.89
C GLY A 110 -6.40 -28.13 9.19
N ARG A 111 -6.37 -27.72 10.46
CA ARG A 111 -6.04 -26.36 10.88
C ARG A 111 -4.53 -26.10 10.73
N PRO A 112 -4.10 -24.87 10.40
CA PRO A 112 -2.69 -24.53 10.36
C PRO A 112 -2.07 -24.57 11.77
N LEU A 113 -0.79 -24.91 11.87
CA LEU A 113 -0.02 -24.80 13.11
C LEU A 113 0.64 -23.42 13.17
N ILE A 114 0.16 -22.54 14.05
CA ILE A 114 0.71 -21.18 14.21
C ILE A 114 0.96 -20.92 15.69
N THR A 115 2.23 -20.80 16.05
CA THR A 115 2.64 -20.49 17.42
C THR A 115 2.39 -19.02 17.72
N ALA A 116 1.68 -18.75 18.81
CA ALA A 116 1.44 -17.38 19.26
C ALA A 116 2.73 -16.72 19.77
N PRO A 117 2.87 -15.38 19.62
CA PRO A 117 3.99 -14.67 20.20
C PRO A 117 3.96 -14.76 21.73
N ASN A 118 5.14 -14.94 22.34
CA ASN A 118 5.29 -14.98 23.79
C ASN A 118 4.83 -13.66 24.40
N HIS A 119 3.84 -13.70 25.29
CA HIS A 119 3.34 -12.54 26.00
C HIS A 119 3.32 -12.81 27.51
N GLU A 120 3.91 -11.91 28.30
CA GLU A 120 4.20 -12.12 29.74
C GLU A 120 2.95 -12.16 30.64
N SER A 121 1.78 -11.76 30.13
CA SER A 121 0.57 -11.59 30.95
C SER A 121 -0.72 -12.18 30.38
N GLY A 122 -0.65 -13.12 29.43
CA GLY A 122 -1.87 -13.85 29.07
C GLY A 122 -1.79 -14.84 27.93
N ARG A 123 -2.90 -15.56 27.75
CA ARG A 123 -3.09 -16.64 26.77
C ARG A 123 -3.46 -16.06 25.41
N LEU A 124 -2.45 -15.55 24.73
CA LEU A 124 -2.57 -15.06 23.36
C LEU A 124 -2.47 -16.25 22.41
N ASN A 125 -3.43 -16.42 21.51
CA ASN A 125 -3.53 -17.59 20.63
C ASN A 125 -3.95 -17.18 19.22
N TYR A 126 -3.48 -17.90 18.21
CA TYR A 126 -4.06 -17.79 16.87
C TYR A 126 -5.29 -18.70 16.77
N ILE A 127 -6.41 -18.12 16.33
CA ILE A 127 -7.68 -18.82 16.14
C ILE A 127 -8.11 -18.73 14.67
N ILE A 128 -8.82 -19.73 14.17
CA ILE A 128 -9.32 -19.82 12.81
C ILE A 128 -10.84 -20.00 12.79
N ARG A 129 -11.55 -19.28 11.91
CA ARG A 129 -12.99 -19.48 11.68
C ARG A 129 -13.20 -20.84 11.02
N LEU A 130 -13.95 -21.71 11.69
CA LEU A 130 -14.29 -23.04 11.19
C LEU A 130 -15.40 -22.94 10.13
N ALA A 131 -15.39 -23.85 9.17
CA ALA A 131 -16.55 -24.10 8.33
C ALA A 131 -17.58 -24.86 9.18
N GLU A 132 -18.83 -24.41 9.18
CA GLU A 132 -19.95 -25.15 9.78
C GLU A 132 -20.17 -26.50 9.09
#